data_AF-A0A7Y3I2Z8-F1
#
_entry.id   AF-A0A7Y3I2Z8-F1
#
_cell.length_a   1.000
_cell.length_b   1.000
_cell.length_c   1.000
_cell.angle_alpha   90.00
_cell.angle_beta   90.00
_cell.angle_gamma   90.00
#
_symmetry.space_group_name_H-M   'P 1'
#
loop_
_entity.id
_entity.type
_entity.pdbx_description
1 polymer ?
#
loop_
_entity_poly.entity_id
_entity_poly.type
_entity_poly.pdbx_seq_one_letter_code
_entity_poly.pdbx_strand_id
1 'polypeptide(L)'
;SGPASGSASAPAPASASSPAPAADPDPIEIATDVRKVLFSTPVRETTLPPVAPASAAEPAMPAPVKLAPKTKAGSVLEPKGVDDKPAEPVADGGPVPLATHVAGLHAIAPRCPGHERVELALDAKGRIHLLGSAETMRAMPVVETWAHAHRELIDLACPHHEVDPRGVIVCHLFGAAPLDVADLHASRIHLHVLAPVDVAGKRGWYAAPLNDPPLPV
;
A
#
# COMPACT_ATOMS: atom_id res chain seq x y z
N SER A 1 4.97 -47.34 64.10
CA SER A 1 4.79 -45.98 64.61
C SER A 1 4.76 -45.02 63.44
N GLY A 2 3.60 -44.42 63.18
CA GLY A 2 3.37 -43.47 62.08
C GLY A 2 3.89 -42.05 62.38
N PRO A 3 3.31 -41.02 61.74
CA PRO A 3 3.90 -40.42 60.54
C PRO A 3 4.03 -38.88 60.65
N ALA A 4 4.74 -38.23 59.73
CA ALA A 4 4.61 -36.78 59.53
C ALA A 4 4.72 -36.41 58.06
N SER A 5 3.56 -36.40 57.40
CA SER A 5 3.31 -35.78 56.11
C SER A 5 3.32 -34.26 56.25
N GLY A 6 4.27 -33.59 55.60
CA GLY A 6 4.26 -32.13 55.43
C GLY A 6 3.38 -31.74 54.25
N SER A 7 2.13 -31.38 54.55
CA SER A 7 1.19 -30.79 53.59
C SER A 7 1.51 -29.30 53.42
N ALA A 8 2.08 -28.92 52.28
CA ALA A 8 2.30 -27.52 51.93
C ALA A 8 0.99 -26.94 51.37
N SER A 9 0.39 -26.05 52.17
CA SER A 9 -0.86 -25.34 51.88
C SER A 9 -0.63 -24.32 50.76
N ALA A 10 -1.45 -24.39 49.72
CA ALA A 10 -1.52 -23.40 48.66
C ALA A 10 -2.29 -22.15 49.16
N PRO A 11 -1.82 -20.93 48.88
CA PRO A 11 -2.60 -19.73 49.15
C PRO A 11 -3.73 -19.56 48.12
N ALA A 12 -4.93 -19.29 48.62
CA ALA A 12 -6.15 -19.00 47.89
C ALA A 12 -6.04 -17.72 47.02
N PRO A 13 -6.83 -17.61 45.93
CA PRO A 13 -6.84 -16.43 45.07
C PRO A 13 -7.56 -15.25 45.75
N ALA A 14 -6.90 -14.09 45.76
CA ALA A 14 -7.51 -12.82 46.14
C ALA A 14 -8.59 -12.43 45.12
N SER A 15 -9.82 -12.33 45.60
CA SER A 15 -10.95 -11.78 44.86
C SER A 15 -10.97 -10.26 44.91
N ALA A 16 -11.33 -9.68 43.77
CA ALA A 16 -12.07 -8.43 43.59
C ALA A 16 -11.47 -7.10 44.07
N SER A 17 -11.10 -6.26 43.10
CA SER A 17 -11.65 -4.90 43.05
C SER A 17 -11.84 -4.48 41.60
N SER A 18 -13.11 -4.41 41.23
CA SER A 18 -13.59 -3.81 40.00
C SER A 18 -13.54 -2.28 40.18
N PRO A 19 -12.81 -1.52 39.35
CA PRO A 19 -12.94 -0.07 39.33
C PRO A 19 -14.24 0.32 38.64
N ALA A 20 -15.01 1.18 39.31
CA ALA A 20 -16.25 1.76 38.83
C ALA A 20 -16.07 2.48 37.48
N PRO A 21 -17.10 2.49 36.60
CA PRO A 21 -17.08 3.27 35.37
C PRO A 21 -17.09 4.77 35.70
N ALA A 22 -16.06 5.47 35.25
CA ALA A 22 -16.05 6.93 35.26
C ALA A 22 -17.07 7.45 34.24
N ALA A 23 -17.87 8.40 34.72
CA ALA A 23 -18.94 9.12 34.06
C ALA A 23 -18.68 9.48 32.59
N ASP A 24 -19.73 9.25 31.78
CA ASP A 24 -20.00 9.91 30.51
C ASP A 24 -19.77 11.43 30.59
N PRO A 25 -18.98 12.03 29.70
CA PRO A 25 -19.14 13.44 29.36
C PRO A 25 -20.30 13.61 28.36
N ASP A 26 -21.23 14.50 28.72
CA ASP A 26 -22.39 14.90 27.92
C ASP A 26 -22.06 15.15 26.44
N PRO A 27 -22.98 14.81 25.51
CA PRO A 27 -22.83 15.14 24.11
C PRO A 27 -22.88 16.66 23.90
N ILE A 28 -21.80 17.22 23.39
CA ILE A 28 -21.76 18.59 22.88
C ILE A 28 -22.63 18.63 21.62
N GLU A 29 -23.84 19.17 21.74
CA GLU A 29 -24.70 19.56 20.61
C GLU A 29 -24.04 20.72 19.85
N ILE A 30 -23.20 20.39 18.86
CA ILE A 30 -22.79 21.36 17.84
C ILE A 30 -23.87 21.39 16.77
N ALA A 31 -24.91 22.19 17.00
CA ALA A 31 -25.81 22.67 15.97
C ALA A 31 -25.01 23.52 14.97
N THR A 32 -24.53 22.91 13.88
CA THR A 32 -23.97 23.67 12.75
C THR A 32 -24.99 23.71 11.63
N ASP A 33 -25.49 24.91 11.46
CA ASP A 33 -26.45 25.42 10.50
C ASP A 33 -26.18 24.96 9.05
N VAL A 34 -27.27 24.46 8.45
CA VAL A 34 -27.42 24.02 7.07
C VAL A 34 -27.42 25.25 6.16
N ARG A 35 -26.24 25.74 5.77
CA ARG A 35 -26.12 26.64 4.62
C ARG A 35 -25.86 25.87 3.34
N LYS A 36 -27.00 25.45 2.79
CA LYS A 36 -27.35 25.32 1.38
C LYS A 36 -26.57 26.32 0.49
N VAL A 37 -25.38 25.94 0.01
CA VAL A 37 -24.73 26.63 -1.12
C VAL A 37 -25.10 25.84 -2.37
N LEU A 38 -26.19 26.27 -2.99
CA LEU A 38 -26.56 25.90 -4.36
C LEU A 38 -25.49 26.44 -5.30
N PHE A 39 -24.50 25.60 -5.64
CA PHE A 39 -23.70 25.83 -6.84
C PHE A 39 -24.56 25.47 -8.05
N SER A 40 -25.39 26.44 -8.44
CA SER A 40 -26.09 26.45 -9.72
C SER A 40 -25.07 26.87 -10.78
N THR A 41 -24.31 25.91 -11.31
CA THR A 41 -23.53 26.13 -12.54
C THR A 41 -24.48 26.01 -13.73
N PRO A 42 -24.56 27.02 -14.61
CA PRO A 42 -25.33 26.88 -15.85
C PRO A 42 -24.61 25.87 -16.75
N VAL A 43 -25.31 24.79 -17.09
CA VAL A 43 -24.96 23.91 -18.21
C VAL A 43 -24.94 24.79 -19.47
N ARG A 44 -23.74 25.10 -19.95
CA ARG A 44 -23.57 25.56 -21.33
C ARG A 44 -23.82 24.37 -22.23
N GLU A 45 -25.05 24.30 -22.71
CA GLU A 45 -25.46 23.44 -23.82
C GLU A 45 -24.73 23.91 -25.07
N THR A 46 -23.55 23.35 -25.32
CA THR A 46 -22.85 23.50 -26.59
C THR A 46 -23.62 22.67 -27.61
N THR A 47 -24.52 23.31 -28.32
CA THR A 47 -25.17 22.77 -29.52
C THR A 47 -24.08 22.42 -30.53
N LEU A 48 -23.80 21.13 -30.69
CA LEU A 48 -22.93 20.64 -31.75
C LEU A 48 -23.61 20.94 -33.11
N PRO A 49 -22.86 21.42 -34.11
CA PRO A 49 -23.40 21.62 -35.45
C PRO A 49 -23.82 20.27 -36.07
N PRO A 50 -24.86 20.26 -36.92
CA PRO A 50 -25.31 19.05 -37.59
C PRO A 50 -24.21 18.51 -38.51
N VAL A 51 -23.74 17.31 -38.20
CA VAL A 51 -22.82 16.54 -39.04
C VAL A 51 -23.61 16.05 -40.25
N ALA A 52 -23.23 16.52 -41.43
CA ALA A 52 -23.78 16.04 -42.70
C ALA A 52 -23.54 14.52 -42.87
N PRO A 53 -24.47 13.76 -43.45
CA PRO A 53 -24.27 12.34 -43.69
C PRO A 53 -23.16 12.15 -44.73
N ALA A 54 -22.04 11.61 -44.28
CA ALA A 54 -20.96 11.16 -45.15
C ALA A 54 -21.46 9.98 -45.99
N SER A 55 -21.36 10.17 -47.31
CA SER A 55 -21.67 9.22 -48.37
C SER A 55 -21.03 7.86 -48.11
N ALA A 56 -21.85 6.81 -48.23
CA ALA A 56 -21.40 5.43 -48.28
C ALA A 56 -20.40 5.24 -49.43
N ALA A 57 -19.18 4.84 -49.10
CA ALA A 57 -18.19 4.35 -50.04
C ALA A 57 -18.00 2.84 -49.79
N GLU A 58 -18.04 2.08 -50.88
CA GLU A 58 -17.94 0.62 -50.97
C GLU A 58 -16.73 0.02 -50.23
N PRO A 59 -16.83 -1.26 -49.81
CA PRO A 59 -15.73 -1.99 -49.20
C PRO A 59 -14.69 -2.39 -50.26
N ALA A 60 -13.55 -1.70 -50.28
CA ALA A 60 -12.38 -2.13 -51.03
C ALA A 60 -11.72 -3.34 -50.33
N MET A 61 -11.59 -4.44 -51.06
CA MET A 61 -10.89 -5.65 -50.61
C MET A 61 -9.41 -5.34 -50.31
N PRO A 62 -8.82 -5.87 -49.21
CA PRO A 62 -7.39 -5.72 -48.96
C PRO A 62 -6.58 -6.63 -49.89
N ALA A 63 -5.61 -6.03 -50.58
CA ALA A 63 -4.59 -6.71 -51.35
C ALA A 63 -3.62 -7.51 -50.45
N PRO A 64 -3.03 -8.62 -50.93
CA PRO A 64 -2.13 -9.46 -50.13
C PRO A 64 -0.79 -8.75 -49.84
N VAL A 65 -0.48 -8.63 -48.54
CA VAL A 65 0.79 -8.07 -48.04
C VAL A 65 1.91 -9.09 -48.26
N LYS A 66 2.92 -8.73 -49.06
CA LYS A 66 4.16 -9.49 -49.21
C LYS A 66 5.03 -9.31 -47.97
N LEU A 67 5.23 -10.39 -47.21
CA LEU A 67 6.16 -10.46 -46.09
C LEU A 67 7.61 -10.37 -46.60
N ALA A 68 8.34 -9.36 -46.15
CA ALA A 68 9.77 -9.22 -46.41
C ALA A 68 10.60 -10.19 -45.53
N PRO A 69 11.78 -10.66 -46.00
CA PRO A 69 12.58 -11.64 -45.28
C PRO A 69 13.31 -11.04 -44.08
N LYS A 70 13.29 -11.79 -42.96
CA LYS A 70 14.06 -11.53 -41.73
C LYS A 70 15.55 -11.36 -42.03
N THR A 71 16.06 -10.15 -41.84
CA THR A 71 17.51 -9.89 -41.75
C THR A 71 17.97 -10.14 -40.31
N LYS A 72 18.80 -11.17 -40.12
CA LYS A 72 19.59 -11.35 -38.90
C LYS A 72 20.68 -10.28 -38.91
N ALA A 73 20.62 -9.33 -37.98
CA ALA A 73 21.73 -8.47 -37.64
C ALA A 73 21.98 -8.62 -36.14
N GLY A 74 23.07 -9.31 -35.80
CA GLY A 74 23.61 -9.31 -34.45
C GLY A 74 24.11 -7.91 -34.12
N SER A 75 23.55 -7.32 -33.08
CA SER A 75 24.17 -6.21 -32.37
C SER A 75 24.50 -6.72 -30.98
N VAL A 76 25.79 -6.97 -30.79
CA VAL A 76 26.41 -7.13 -29.48
C VAL A 76 26.29 -5.77 -28.81
N LEU A 77 25.30 -5.65 -27.92
CA LEU A 77 25.22 -4.52 -26.99
C LEU A 77 26.17 -4.84 -25.85
N GLU A 78 27.31 -4.17 -25.85
CA GLU A 78 28.16 -4.06 -24.66
C GLU A 78 27.33 -3.47 -23.52
N PRO A 79 27.21 -4.15 -22.36
CA PRO A 79 26.52 -3.57 -21.21
C PRO A 79 27.39 -2.45 -20.64
N LYS A 80 26.96 -1.21 -20.92
CA LYS A 80 27.43 -0.01 -20.26
C LYS A 80 27.19 -0.18 -18.76
N GLY A 81 28.28 -0.20 -17.99
CA GLY A 81 28.27 -0.41 -16.54
C GLY A 81 27.23 0.47 -15.87
N VAL A 82 26.27 -0.19 -15.23
CA VAL A 82 25.32 0.44 -14.31
C VAL A 82 26.12 0.75 -13.05
N ASP A 83 26.11 2.01 -12.65
CA ASP A 83 26.63 2.46 -11.35
C ASP A 83 26.16 1.51 -10.23
N ASP A 84 27.12 0.90 -9.54
CA ASP A 84 26.95 0.17 -8.29
C ASP A 84 26.42 1.13 -7.21
N LYS A 85 25.12 1.40 -7.24
CA LYS A 85 24.40 1.70 -6.00
C LYS A 85 24.21 0.38 -5.27
N PRO A 86 24.49 0.29 -3.96
CA PRO A 86 24.23 -0.94 -3.22
C PRO A 86 22.73 -1.24 -3.23
N ALA A 87 22.30 -2.08 -4.18
CA ALA A 87 21.05 -2.79 -4.09
C ALA A 87 21.28 -3.87 -3.03
N GLU A 88 20.68 -3.69 -1.87
CA GLU A 88 20.89 -4.52 -0.69
C GLU A 88 20.43 -5.95 -0.94
N PRO A 89 21.34 -6.94 -0.93
CA PRO A 89 20.93 -8.33 -0.98
C PRO A 89 20.64 -8.80 0.45
N VAL A 90 19.43 -9.34 0.65
CA VAL A 90 19.20 -10.40 1.67
C VAL A 90 20.14 -11.57 1.34
N ALA A 91 20.49 -12.40 2.32
CA ALA A 91 21.37 -13.56 2.13
C ALA A 91 20.92 -14.54 1.01
N ASP A 92 19.67 -14.43 0.51
CA ASP A 92 19.09 -15.17 -0.62
C ASP A 92 18.72 -14.30 -1.85
N GLY A 93 19.06 -13.00 -1.88
CA GLY A 93 18.86 -12.12 -3.05
C GLY A 93 17.40 -11.77 -3.40
N GLY A 94 16.43 -12.18 -2.60
CA GLY A 94 15.01 -11.83 -2.77
C GLY A 94 14.66 -10.41 -2.31
N PRO A 95 13.52 -9.86 -2.78
CA PRO A 95 13.02 -8.56 -2.33
C PRO A 95 12.68 -8.58 -0.83
N VAL A 96 12.95 -7.46 -0.14
CA VAL A 96 12.69 -7.31 1.29
C VAL A 96 11.17 -7.21 1.54
N PRO A 97 10.58 -8.02 2.43
CA PRO A 97 9.14 -7.97 2.72
C PRO A 97 8.79 -6.74 3.55
N LEU A 98 8.29 -5.69 2.91
CA LEU A 98 8.12 -4.36 3.49
C LEU A 98 7.02 -4.33 4.57
N ALA A 99 5.96 -5.13 4.41
CA ALA A 99 4.85 -5.12 5.37
C ALA A 99 5.29 -5.60 6.77
N THR A 100 6.33 -6.43 6.86
CA THR A 100 6.85 -6.92 8.15
C THR A 100 7.48 -5.81 9.00
N HIS A 101 7.77 -4.66 8.39
CA HIS A 101 8.40 -3.50 9.02
C HIS A 101 7.41 -2.42 9.46
N VAL A 102 6.11 -2.62 9.23
CA VAL A 102 5.04 -1.71 9.66
C VAL A 102 4.10 -2.46 10.60
N ALA A 103 3.92 -1.93 11.81
CA ALA A 103 3.07 -2.56 12.80
C ALA A 103 1.60 -2.62 12.33
N GLY A 104 0.96 -3.76 12.54
CA GLY A 104 -0.46 -3.96 12.26
C GLY A 104 -0.81 -4.17 10.79
N LEU A 105 0.17 -4.26 9.89
CA LEU A 105 -0.06 -4.60 8.48
C LEU A 105 0.11 -6.10 8.22
N HIS A 106 -0.78 -6.63 7.39
CA HIS A 106 -0.74 -8.00 6.91
C HIS A 106 -0.53 -8.02 5.39
N ALA A 107 0.61 -8.53 4.94
CA ALA A 107 0.90 -8.68 3.52
C ALA A 107 -0.16 -9.58 2.84
N ILE A 108 -0.66 -9.16 1.69
CA ILE A 108 -1.60 -9.97 0.90
C ILE A 108 -0.94 -10.49 -0.37
N ALA A 109 -1.48 -11.54 -0.98
CA ALA A 109 -0.92 -12.15 -2.19
C ALA A 109 -1.14 -11.35 -3.48
N PRO A 110 -2.29 -10.67 -3.72
CA PRO A 110 -2.53 -9.93 -4.95
C PRO A 110 -1.45 -8.89 -5.27
N ARG A 111 -1.10 -8.77 -6.54
CA ARG A 111 -0.15 -7.79 -7.06
C ARG A 111 -0.72 -7.11 -8.30
N CYS A 112 -0.38 -5.83 -8.46
CA CYS A 112 -0.67 -5.11 -9.70
C CYS A 112 0.21 -5.66 -10.84
N PRO A 113 -0.38 -6.14 -11.95
CA PRO A 113 0.39 -6.61 -13.09
C PRO A 113 1.36 -5.55 -13.62
N GLY A 114 2.62 -5.92 -13.87
CA GLY A 114 3.68 -5.01 -14.32
C GLY A 114 4.31 -4.14 -13.22
N HIS A 115 3.80 -4.23 -12.00
CA HIS A 115 4.26 -3.47 -10.84
C HIS A 115 4.40 -4.34 -9.58
N GLU A 116 4.91 -5.57 -9.75
CA GLU A 116 4.99 -6.60 -8.71
C GLU A 116 5.93 -6.25 -7.56
N ARG A 117 6.81 -5.25 -7.76
CA ARG A 117 7.71 -4.72 -6.73
C ARG A 117 7.00 -3.83 -5.70
N VAL A 118 5.78 -3.37 -5.98
CA VAL A 118 4.95 -2.68 -4.99
C VAL A 118 4.14 -3.74 -4.25
N GLU A 119 4.37 -3.84 -2.96
CA GLU A 119 3.68 -4.78 -2.08
C GLU A 119 2.34 -4.20 -1.64
N LEU A 120 1.34 -5.06 -1.49
CA LEU A 120 0.04 -4.71 -0.93
C LEU A 120 -0.10 -5.37 0.45
N ALA A 121 -0.67 -4.63 1.38
CA ALA A 121 -1.04 -5.13 2.70
C ALA A 121 -2.42 -4.61 3.13
N LEU A 122 -3.00 -5.25 4.14
CA LEU A 122 -4.23 -4.83 4.80
C LEU A 122 -3.95 -4.51 6.27
N ASP A 123 -4.63 -3.51 6.81
CA ASP A 123 -4.68 -3.28 8.26
C ASP A 123 -5.89 -3.97 8.92
N ALA A 124 -5.99 -3.87 10.24
CA ALA A 124 -7.11 -4.42 11.00
C ALA A 124 -8.49 -3.82 10.65
N LYS A 125 -8.52 -2.69 9.93
CA LYS A 125 -9.75 -2.03 9.47
C LYS A 125 -10.10 -2.37 8.02
N GLY A 126 -9.33 -3.25 7.37
CA GLY A 126 -9.55 -3.59 5.97
C GLY A 126 -9.08 -2.52 4.98
N ARG A 127 -8.31 -1.53 5.42
CA ARG A 127 -7.74 -0.52 4.53
C ARG A 127 -6.59 -1.13 3.75
N ILE A 128 -6.48 -0.75 2.48
CA ILE A 128 -5.39 -1.21 1.62
C ILE A 128 -4.20 -0.28 1.82
N HIS A 129 -3.05 -0.88 2.10
CA HIS A 129 -1.77 -0.21 2.21
C HIS A 129 -0.90 -0.63 1.02
N LEU A 130 -0.32 0.35 0.34
CA LEU A 130 0.68 0.15 -0.71
C LEU A 130 2.06 0.41 -0.13
N LEU A 131 2.99 -0.53 -0.34
CA LEU A 131 4.34 -0.44 0.20
C LEU A 131 5.33 -0.48 -0.94
N GLY A 132 6.13 0.58 -1.07
CA GLY A 132 7.14 0.71 -2.11
C GLY A 132 8.45 1.26 -1.57
N SER A 133 9.55 1.04 -2.30
CA SER A 133 10.81 1.72 -2.04
C SER A 133 10.90 3.01 -2.87
N ALA A 134 11.91 3.84 -2.61
CA ALA A 134 12.20 5.02 -3.43
C ALA A 134 12.29 4.69 -4.95
N GLU A 135 12.76 3.50 -5.31
CA GLU A 135 12.85 3.04 -6.71
C GLU A 135 11.48 2.80 -7.35
N THR A 136 10.48 2.37 -6.57
CA THR A 136 9.13 2.07 -7.05
C THR A 136 8.17 3.25 -6.88
N MET A 137 8.63 4.39 -6.35
CA MET A 137 7.82 5.58 -6.11
C MET A 137 7.00 6.01 -7.34
N ARG A 138 7.58 5.95 -8.55
CA ARG A 138 6.88 6.33 -9.80
C ARG A 138 5.73 5.39 -10.16
N ALA A 139 5.77 4.14 -9.69
CA ALA A 139 4.71 3.16 -9.91
C ALA A 139 3.55 3.29 -8.92
N MET A 140 3.76 3.92 -7.75
CA MET A 140 2.76 4.00 -6.69
C MET A 140 1.40 4.54 -7.14
N PRO A 141 1.30 5.64 -7.92
CA PRO A 141 -0.02 6.14 -8.36
C PRO A 141 -0.75 5.18 -9.31
N VAL A 142 0.00 4.42 -10.11
CA VAL A 142 -0.57 3.41 -11.02
C VAL A 142 -1.15 2.27 -10.20
N VAL A 143 -0.40 1.78 -9.21
CA VAL A 143 -0.83 0.70 -8.31
C VAL A 143 -2.01 1.13 -7.44
N GLU A 144 -2.04 2.38 -6.99
CA GLU A 144 -3.17 2.98 -6.27
C GLU A 144 -4.44 2.99 -7.11
N THR A 145 -4.34 3.47 -8.35
CA THR A 145 -5.47 3.47 -9.30
C THR A 145 -5.95 2.05 -9.58
N TRP A 146 -5.02 1.11 -9.78
CA TRP A 146 -5.33 -0.30 -9.99
C TRP A 146 -6.04 -0.91 -8.77
N ALA A 147 -5.53 -0.69 -7.56
CA ALA A 147 -6.09 -1.24 -6.33
C ALA A 147 -7.49 -0.67 -6.04
N HIS A 148 -7.73 0.61 -6.38
CA HIS A 148 -9.07 1.19 -6.36
C HIS A 148 -10.02 0.48 -7.33
N ALA A 149 -9.60 0.28 -8.58
CA ALA A 149 -10.44 -0.33 -9.60
C ALA A 149 -10.73 -1.83 -9.37
N HIS A 150 -9.84 -2.54 -8.68
CA HIS A 150 -9.93 -4.00 -8.49
C HIS A 150 -10.19 -4.39 -7.03
N ARG A 151 -10.75 -3.49 -6.22
CA ARG A 151 -10.96 -3.70 -4.79
C ARG A 151 -11.78 -4.94 -4.47
N GLU A 152 -12.82 -5.22 -5.25
CA GLU A 152 -13.66 -6.42 -5.11
C GLU A 152 -12.88 -7.72 -5.37
N LEU A 153 -11.93 -7.71 -6.32
CA LEU A 153 -11.08 -8.88 -6.58
C LEU A 153 -10.04 -9.06 -5.48
N ILE A 154 -9.53 -7.97 -4.93
CA ILE A 154 -8.60 -8.00 -3.79
C ILE A 154 -9.31 -8.61 -2.57
N ASP A 155 -10.55 -8.19 -2.31
CA ASP A 155 -11.40 -8.74 -1.23
C ASP A 155 -11.61 -10.25 -1.40
N LEU A 156 -12.00 -10.69 -2.59
CA LEU A 156 -12.20 -12.12 -2.91
C LEU A 156 -10.92 -12.95 -2.71
N ALA A 157 -9.75 -12.36 -2.97
CA ALA A 157 -8.46 -13.01 -2.80
C ALA A 157 -7.96 -13.05 -1.34
N CYS A 158 -8.64 -12.36 -0.42
CA CYS A 158 -8.25 -12.23 0.99
C CYS A 158 -9.33 -12.78 1.93
N PRO A 159 -9.64 -14.09 1.94
CA PRO A 159 -10.79 -14.65 2.66
C PRO A 159 -10.75 -14.48 4.20
N HIS A 160 -9.61 -14.10 4.75
CA HIS A 160 -9.41 -13.87 6.18
C HIS A 160 -9.45 -12.37 6.57
N HIS A 161 -9.61 -11.47 5.61
CA HIS A 161 -9.62 -10.03 5.83
C HIS A 161 -10.74 -9.38 5.02
N GLU A 162 -11.66 -8.68 5.69
CA GLU A 162 -12.67 -7.87 5.01
C GLU A 162 -12.02 -6.58 4.51
N VAL A 163 -12.17 -6.29 3.21
CA VAL A 163 -11.60 -5.11 2.58
C VAL A 163 -12.61 -3.97 2.59
N ASP A 164 -12.29 -2.83 3.21
CA ASP A 164 -13.21 -1.69 3.32
C ASP A 164 -13.55 -1.11 1.93
N PRO A 165 -14.76 -1.28 1.39
CA PRO A 165 -15.07 -0.92 0.00
C PRO A 165 -14.91 0.57 -0.32
N ARG A 166 -14.88 1.45 0.70
CA ARG A 166 -14.77 2.90 0.56
C ARG A 166 -13.52 3.48 1.19
N GLY A 167 -12.66 2.63 1.74
CA GLY A 167 -11.46 3.06 2.43
C GLY A 167 -10.51 3.81 1.51
N VAL A 168 -9.84 4.81 2.06
CA VAL A 168 -8.69 5.43 1.40
C VAL A 168 -7.55 4.42 1.35
N ILE A 169 -6.81 4.43 0.24
CA ILE A 169 -5.59 3.65 0.10
C ILE A 169 -4.45 4.45 0.74
N VAL A 170 -3.65 3.77 1.56
CA VAL A 170 -2.56 4.39 2.32
C VAL A 170 -1.23 4.02 1.67
N CYS A 171 -0.41 5.00 1.33
CA CYS A 171 0.86 4.78 0.64
C CYS A 171 2.03 4.88 1.63
N HIS A 172 2.86 3.85 1.68
CA HIS A 172 4.10 3.77 2.45
C HIS A 172 5.30 3.75 1.51
N LEU A 173 6.27 4.63 1.76
CA LEU A 173 7.52 4.70 1.02
C LEU A 173 8.71 4.44 1.94
N PHE A 174 9.53 3.47 1.58
CA PHE A 174 10.73 3.07 2.32
C PHE A 174 11.99 3.59 1.64
N GLY A 175 12.91 4.12 2.43
CA GLY A 175 14.23 4.53 1.96
C GLY A 175 15.28 4.44 3.05
N ALA A 176 16.53 4.17 2.66
CA ALA A 176 17.66 4.18 3.59
C ALA A 176 18.15 5.60 3.92
N ALA A 177 17.89 6.56 3.03
CA ALA A 177 18.31 7.96 3.15
C ALA A 177 17.08 8.89 3.29
N PRO A 178 16.77 9.38 4.52
CA PRO A 178 15.63 10.26 4.76
C PRO A 178 15.64 11.54 3.92
N LEU A 179 16.83 12.05 3.60
CA LEU A 179 17.01 13.26 2.81
C LEU A 179 16.48 13.13 1.38
N ASP A 180 16.55 11.93 0.80
CA ASP A 180 16.11 11.68 -0.58
C ASP A 180 14.58 11.76 -0.72
N VAL A 181 13.85 11.63 0.40
CA VAL A 181 12.39 11.65 0.46
C VAL A 181 11.85 12.82 1.28
N ALA A 182 12.71 13.76 1.69
CA ALA A 182 12.33 14.87 2.57
C ALA A 182 11.24 15.76 1.95
N ASP A 183 11.30 15.99 0.64
CA ASP A 183 10.30 16.79 -0.10
C ASP A 183 8.90 16.16 -0.08
N LEU A 184 8.79 14.87 0.25
CA LEU A 184 7.52 14.15 0.34
C LEU A 184 6.87 14.26 1.72
N HIS A 185 7.52 14.91 2.70
CA HIS A 185 7.00 15.00 4.06
C HIS A 185 5.63 15.70 4.15
N ALA A 186 5.35 16.63 3.24
CA ALA A 186 4.06 17.34 3.15
C ALA A 186 3.00 16.59 2.31
N SER A 187 3.36 15.43 1.75
CA SER A 187 2.43 14.60 0.99
C SER A 187 1.58 13.72 1.91
N ARG A 188 0.61 13.00 1.35
CA ARG A 188 -0.19 11.98 2.05
C ARG A 188 0.52 10.62 2.13
N ILE A 189 1.81 10.57 1.82
CA ILE A 189 2.62 9.35 1.83
C ILE A 189 3.30 9.24 3.19
N HIS A 190 3.20 8.06 3.77
CA HIS A 190 3.88 7.67 5.00
C HIS A 190 5.31 7.25 4.66
N LEU A 191 6.28 7.96 5.21
CA LEU A 191 7.70 7.78 4.96
C LEU A 191 8.30 6.92 6.07
N HIS A 192 9.08 5.93 5.68
CA HIS A 192 9.73 4.97 6.56
C HIS A 192 11.22 4.91 6.24
N VAL A 193 12.05 4.93 7.27
CA VAL A 193 13.45 4.50 7.14
C VAL A 193 13.46 2.99 7.17
N LEU A 194 14.13 2.38 6.19
CA LEU A 194 14.49 0.97 6.23
C LEU A 194 15.93 0.85 5.78
N ALA A 195 16.80 0.45 6.70
CA ALA A 195 18.23 0.34 6.46
C ALA A 195 18.79 -0.94 7.10
N PRO A 196 19.74 -1.62 6.44
CA PRO A 196 20.43 -2.75 7.02
C PRO A 196 21.35 -2.23 8.12
N VAL A 197 21.37 -2.94 9.24
CA VAL A 197 22.23 -2.64 10.38
C VAL A 197 23.02 -3.88 10.76
N ASP A 198 24.27 -3.70 11.18
CA ASP A 198 25.06 -4.76 11.78
C ASP A 198 25.15 -4.49 13.29
N VAL A 199 24.63 -5.43 14.09
CA VAL A 199 24.69 -5.36 15.54
C VAL A 199 25.39 -6.62 16.05
N ALA A 200 26.60 -6.43 16.58
CA ALA A 200 27.44 -7.51 17.11
C ALA A 200 27.71 -8.65 16.10
N GLY A 201 27.97 -8.30 14.83
CA GLY A 201 28.26 -9.26 13.76
C GLY A 201 27.01 -9.95 13.21
N LYS A 202 25.82 -9.48 13.59
CA LYS A 202 24.54 -9.95 13.06
C LYS A 202 23.93 -8.85 12.20
N ARG A 203 23.76 -9.14 10.92
CA ARG A 203 23.04 -8.28 9.99
C ARG A 203 21.54 -8.39 10.24
N GLY A 204 20.88 -7.25 10.42
CA GLY A 204 19.44 -7.11 10.56
C GLY A 204 18.94 -5.89 9.81
N TRP A 205 17.66 -5.58 9.99
CA TRP A 205 17.00 -4.41 9.43
C TRP A 205 16.55 -3.49 10.55
N TYR A 206 16.86 -2.21 10.41
CA TYR A 206 16.29 -1.15 11.23
C TYR A 206 15.18 -0.47 10.45
N ALA A 207 13.99 -0.41 11.06
CA ALA A 207 12.83 0.26 10.50
C ALA A 207 12.29 1.30 11.49
N ALA A 208 12.00 2.50 10.99
CA ALA A 208 11.38 3.54 11.80
C ALA A 208 10.52 4.49 10.95
N PRO A 209 9.33 4.90 11.45
CA PRO A 209 8.52 5.91 10.78
C PRO A 209 9.21 7.28 10.83
N LEU A 210 9.13 8.05 9.74
CA LEU A 210 9.66 9.42 9.65
C LEU A 210 8.59 10.48 9.89
N ASN A 211 7.39 10.29 9.34
CA ASN A 211 6.28 11.24 9.44
C ASN A 211 4.95 10.58 9.84
N ASP A 212 5.02 9.33 10.30
CA ASP A 212 3.85 8.52 10.63
C ASP A 212 3.37 8.87 12.06
N PRO A 213 2.14 9.41 12.24
CA PRO A 213 1.59 9.54 13.59
C PRO A 213 1.41 8.12 14.17
N PRO A 214 1.72 7.91 15.46
CA PRO A 214 1.57 6.59 16.06
C PRO A 214 0.14 6.08 15.86
N LEU A 215 -0.01 4.90 15.28
CA LEU A 215 -1.31 4.25 15.16
C LEU A 215 -1.89 4.08 16.57
N PRO A 216 -3.18 4.40 16.78
CA PRO A 216 -3.82 4.11 18.07
C PRO A 216 -3.79 2.60 18.29
N VAL A 217 -3.17 2.20 19.39
CA VAL A 217 -3.13 0.83 19.93
C VAL A 217 -4.51 0.35 20.36
#